data_AF-A0AAP0B9N0-F1
#
_entry.id   AF-A0AAP0B9N0-F1
#
_cell.length_a   1.000
_cell.length_b   1.000
_cell.length_c   1.000
_cell.angle_alpha   90.00
_cell.angle_beta   90.00
_cell.angle_gamma   90.00
#
_symmetry.space_group_name_H-M   'P 1'
#
loop_
_entity.id
_entity.type
_entity.pdbx_description
1 polymer ?
#
loop_
_entity_poly.entity_id
_entity_poly.type
_entity_poly.pdbx_seq_one_letter_code
_entity_poly.pdbx_strand_id
1 'polypeptide(L)'
;MDKGFGAIVKNCKNFTRLVVSGLLTDKAFAYIGKYRKLLRILSVAFEGNSDLSLRHLLQGRPRLQKLEIRKCPFGDVSLLSGIDHYCNLRFL
;
A
#
# COMPACT_ATOMS: atom_id res chain seq x y z
N MET A 1 -7.55 7.52 11.93
CA MET A 1 -6.44 6.55 12.06
C MET A 1 -5.26 6.87 11.14
N ASP A 2 -5.51 7.34 9.91
CA ASP A 2 -4.45 7.56 8.91
C ASP A 2 -3.30 8.47 9.35
N LYS A 3 -3.56 9.52 10.14
CA LYS A 3 -2.51 10.43 10.63
C LYS A 3 -1.52 9.72 11.58
N GLY A 4 -2.03 8.89 12.49
CA GLY A 4 -1.20 8.12 13.42
C GLY A 4 -0.36 7.08 12.67
N PHE A 5 -0.98 6.38 11.72
CA PHE A 5 -0.27 5.48 10.81
C PHE A 5 0.80 6.22 9.98
N GLY A 6 0.45 7.39 9.43
CA GLY A 6 1.38 8.25 8.70
C GLY A 6 2.59 8.66 9.54
N ALA A 7 2.44 8.90 10.85
CA ALA A 7 3.55 9.19 11.75
C ALA A 7 4.51 7.99 11.87
N ILE A 8 4.00 6.76 12.01
CA ILE A 8 4.82 5.54 12.04
C ILE A 8 5.55 5.35 10.71
N VAL A 9 4.84 5.53 9.60
CA VAL A 9 5.32 5.44 8.22
C VAL A 9 6.24 6.62 7.86
N LYS A 10 6.31 7.68 8.66
CA LYS A 10 7.30 8.76 8.51
C LYS A 10 8.55 8.49 9.34
N ASN A 11 8.38 8.07 10.60
CA ASN A 11 9.48 7.97 11.57
C ASN A 11 10.30 6.67 11.46
N CYS A 12 9.68 5.52 11.23
CA CYS A 12 10.36 4.21 11.21
C CYS A 12 10.99 3.85 9.84
N LYS A 13 12.09 4.50 9.45
CA LYS A 13 12.63 4.47 8.06
C LYS A 13 13.09 3.12 7.50
N ASN A 14 13.38 2.13 8.35
CA ASN A 14 14.09 0.91 7.94
C ASN A 14 13.24 -0.37 7.95
N PHE A 15 11.92 -0.27 8.16
CA PHE A 15 11.10 -1.49 8.11
C PHE A 15 10.87 -1.96 6.67
N THR A 16 10.93 -3.28 6.49
CA THR A 16 10.75 -3.97 5.20
C THR A 16 9.44 -4.74 5.13
N ARG A 17 8.75 -4.91 6.27
CA ARG A 17 7.47 -5.60 6.38
C ARG A 17 6.49 -4.76 7.18
N LEU A 18 5.28 -4.61 6.64
CA LEU A 18 4.19 -3.90 7.28
C LEU A 18 2.91 -4.74 7.17
N VAL A 19 2.29 -5.00 8.31
CA VAL A 19 0.99 -5.66 8.40
C VAL A 19 0.09 -4.74 9.21
N VAL A 20 -1.07 -4.39 8.66
CA VAL A 20 -1.97 -3.48 9.34
C VAL A 20 -3.42 -3.85 9.05
N SER A 21 -4.26 -3.66 10.05
CA SER A 21 -5.70 -3.87 9.96
C SER A 21 -6.42 -2.68 10.60
N GLY A 22 -7.63 -2.38 10.11
CA GLY A 22 -8.49 -1.33 10.66
C GLY A 22 -9.04 -0.40 9.57
N LEU A 23 -9.71 0.67 10.03
CA LEU A 23 -10.33 1.68 9.17
C LEU A 23 -9.26 2.63 8.60
N LEU A 24 -8.50 2.15 7.62
CA LEU A 24 -7.57 2.96 6.84
C LEU A 24 -8.23 3.48 5.56
N THR A 25 -7.86 4.69 5.17
CA THR A 25 -8.31 5.32 3.91
C THR A 25 -7.17 5.41 2.90
N ASP A 26 -7.46 5.92 1.70
CA ASP A 26 -6.47 6.13 0.63
C ASP A 26 -5.28 6.98 1.08
N LYS A 27 -5.47 7.85 2.09
CA LYS A 27 -4.41 8.67 2.69
C LYS A 27 -3.31 7.81 3.32
N ALA A 28 -3.67 6.67 3.91
CA ALA A 28 -2.69 5.76 4.50
C ALA A 28 -1.75 5.18 3.42
N PHE A 29 -2.30 4.77 2.28
CA PHE A 29 -1.52 4.28 1.15
C PHE A 29 -0.62 5.36 0.54
N ALA A 30 -1.10 6.60 0.47
CA ALA A 30 -0.28 7.74 0.06
C ALA A 30 0.93 7.97 0.98
N TYR A 31 0.77 7.79 2.30
CA TYR A 31 1.90 7.85 3.21
C TYR A 31 2.92 6.74 2.96
N ILE A 32 2.47 5.51 2.71
CA ILE A 32 3.36 4.37 2.42
C ILE A 32 4.14 4.64 1.14
N GLY A 33 3.45 4.96 0.04
CA GLY A 33 4.11 5.26 -1.24
C GLY A 33 5.12 6.39 -1.11
N LYS A 34 4.79 7.46 -0.36
CA LYS A 34 5.68 8.61 -0.21
C LYS A 34 6.94 8.32 0.63
N TYR A 35 6.81 7.58 1.73
CA TYR A 35 7.87 7.47 2.74
C TYR A 35 8.54 6.10 2.82
N ARG A 36 7.99 5.05 2.20
CA ARG A 36 8.45 3.66 2.38
C ARG A 36 8.86 2.99 1.07
N LYS A 37 10.01 3.44 0.56
CA LYS A 37 10.64 2.88 -0.64
C LYS A 37 11.25 1.48 -0.42
N LEU A 38 11.66 1.14 0.81
CA LEU A 38 12.28 -0.13 1.17
C LEU A 38 11.27 -1.23 1.57
N LEU A 39 9.97 -0.92 1.53
CA LEU A 39 8.94 -1.87 1.91
C LEU A 39 8.88 -3.01 0.89
N ARG A 40 9.05 -4.24 1.39
CA ARG A 40 9.01 -5.48 0.59
C ARG A 40 7.70 -6.23 0.75
N ILE A 41 7.13 -6.22 1.95
CA ILE A 41 5.90 -6.96 2.25
C ILE A 41 4.88 -5.99 2.84
N LEU A 42 3.73 -5.87 2.19
CA LEU A 42 2.59 -5.11 2.69
C LEU A 42 1.38 -6.04 2.77
N SER A 43 0.78 -6.15 3.95
CA SER A 43 -0.50 -6.84 4.15
C SER A 43 -1.47 -5.89 4.80
N VAL A 44 -2.58 -5.58 4.13
CA VAL A 44 -3.57 -4.60 4.60
C VAL A 44 -4.97 -5.21 4.50
N ALA A 45 -5.71 -5.13 5.60
CA ALA A 45 -7.16 -5.25 5.57
C ALA A 45 -7.75 -3.84 5.45
N PHE A 46 -8.33 -3.53 4.28
CA PHE A 46 -8.83 -2.20 3.93
C PHE A 46 -10.33 -2.26 3.67
N GLU A 47 -11.05 -1.30 4.22
CA GLU A 47 -12.50 -1.15 4.05
C GLU A 47 -12.85 0.15 3.28
N GLY A 48 -11.86 0.82 2.70
CA GLY A 48 -12.11 2.02 1.89
C GLY A 48 -12.64 1.66 0.49
N ASN A 49 -13.22 2.64 -0.19
CA ASN A 49 -14.08 2.40 -1.37
C ASN A 49 -13.52 2.98 -2.68
N SER A 50 -12.20 3.16 -2.80
CA SER A 50 -11.59 3.85 -3.94
C SER A 50 -10.33 3.19 -4.48
N ASP A 51 -10.20 3.22 -5.80
CA ASP A 51 -9.05 2.77 -6.58
C ASP A 51 -7.79 3.65 -6.40
N LEU A 52 -7.91 4.79 -5.72
CA LEU A 52 -6.82 5.75 -5.53
C LEU A 52 -5.70 5.22 -4.61
N SER A 53 -6.04 4.35 -3.65
CA SER A 53 -5.09 3.78 -2.70
C SER A 53 -3.96 3.00 -3.38
N LEU A 54 -4.29 2.08 -4.29
CA LEU A 54 -3.30 1.31 -5.05
C LEU A 54 -2.41 2.22 -5.92
N ARG A 55 -3.01 3.18 -6.62
CA ARG A 55 -2.25 4.13 -7.44
C ARG A 55 -1.24 4.92 -6.62
N HIS A 56 -1.64 5.43 -5.46
CA HIS A 56 -0.73 6.15 -4.57
C HIS A 56 0.39 5.26 -4.02
N LEU A 57 0.08 4.00 -3.70
CA LEU A 57 1.09 3.04 -3.24
C LEU A 57 2.15 2.80 -4.32
N LEU A 58 1.70 2.55 -5.55
CA LEU A 58 2.57 2.18 -6.67
C LEU A 58 3.37 3.36 -7.21
N GLN A 59 2.81 4.57 -7.24
CA GLN A 59 3.53 5.81 -7.58
C GLN A 59 4.77 6.04 -6.70
N GLY A 60 4.73 5.57 -5.45
CA GLY A 60 5.86 5.63 -4.52
C GLY A 60 7.07 4.80 -4.92
N ARG A 61 6.92 3.89 -5.90
CA ARG A 61 7.89 2.87 -6.31
C ARG A 61 8.49 2.10 -5.13
N PRO A 62 7.65 1.54 -4.23
CA PRO A 62 8.17 0.66 -3.19
C PRO A 62 8.82 -0.56 -3.84
N ARG A 63 9.93 -1.07 -3.27
CA ARG A 63 10.54 -2.35 -3.67
C ARG A 63 9.71 -3.54 -3.16
N LEU A 64 8.41 -3.47 -3.41
CA LEU A 64 7.43 -4.41 -2.92
C LEU A 64 7.59 -5.73 -3.67
N GLN A 65 7.57 -6.82 -2.92
CA GLN A 65 7.68 -8.19 -3.42
C GLN A 65 6.44 -8.99 -3.11
N LYS A 66 5.71 -8.62 -2.05
CA LYS A 66 4.47 -9.25 -1.66
C LYS A 66 3.45 -8.19 -1.24
N LEU A 67 2.31 -8.19 -1.91
CA LEU A 67 1.18 -7.31 -1.63
C LEU A 67 -0.01 -8.19 -1.31
N GLU A 68 -0.45 -8.22 -0.05
CA GLU A 68 -1.70 -8.87 0.34
C GLU A 68 -2.73 -7.82 0.69
N ILE A 69 -3.90 -7.91 0.07
CA ILE A 69 -4.98 -6.97 0.27
C ILE A 69 -6.24 -7.75 0.57
N ARG A 70 -6.88 -7.45 1.71
CA ARG A 70 -8.07 -8.15 2.18
C ARG A 70 -9.23 -7.17 2.33
N LYS A 71 -10.44 -7.64 2.01
CA LYS A 71 -11.71 -6.88 2.08
C LYS A 71 -11.77 -5.62 1.19
N CYS A 72 -10.93 -5.55 0.15
CA CYS A 72 -10.91 -4.40 -0.75
C CYS A 72 -12.00 -4.43 -1.82
N PRO A 73 -12.65 -3.29 -2.11
CA PRO A 73 -13.47 -3.09 -3.29
C PRO A 73 -12.62 -2.54 -4.45
N PHE A 74 -11.50 -3.20 -4.76
CA PHE A 74 -10.67 -2.79 -5.90
C PHE A 74 -11.29 -3.26 -7.21
N GLY A 75 -11.60 -2.29 -8.08
CA GLY A 75 -12.09 -2.58 -9.42
C GLY A 75 -10.95 -2.92 -10.39
N ASP A 76 -11.29 -3.50 -11.53
CA ASP A 76 -10.32 -3.86 -12.58
C ASP A 76 -9.44 -2.68 -13.01
N VAL A 77 -9.99 -1.47 -12.99
CA VAL A 77 -9.27 -0.23 -13.34
C VAL A 77 -8.07 0.03 -12.42
N SER A 78 -8.20 -0.28 -11.12
CA SER A 78 -7.09 -0.15 -10.17
C SER A 78 -5.99 -1.17 -10.43
N LEU A 79 -6.36 -2.41 -10.72
CA LEU A 79 -5.43 -3.49 -11.04
C LEU A 79 -4.68 -3.19 -12.34
N LEU A 80 -5.41 -2.81 -13.39
CA LEU A 80 -4.81 -2.47 -14.69
C LEU A 80 -3.83 -1.29 -14.57
N SER A 81 -4.15 -0.28 -13.75
CA SER A 81 -3.27 0.88 -13.55
C SER A 81 -1.95 0.55 -12.84
N GLY A 82 -1.86 -0.62 -12.21
CA GLY A 82 -0.69 -1.08 -11.47
C GLY A 82 0.13 -2.17 -12.13
N ILE A 83 -0.25 -2.65 -13.32
CA ILE A 83 0.34 -3.82 -13.98
C ILE A 83 1.87 -3.74 -14.08
N ASP A 84 2.40 -2.60 -14.51
CA ASP A 84 3.86 -2.41 -14.65
C ASP A 84 4.61 -2.59 -13.32
N HIS A 85 3.96 -2.21 -12.22
CA HIS A 85 4.51 -2.38 -10.87
C HIS A 85 4.32 -3.80 -10.33
N TYR A 86 3.25 -4.50 -10.75
CA TYR A 86 2.99 -5.88 -10.36
C TYR A 86 3.94 -6.89 -11.02
N CYS A 87 4.55 -6.56 -12.16
CA CYS A 87 5.58 -7.40 -12.78
C CYS A 87 6.78 -7.67 -11.85
N ASN A 88 7.02 -6.80 -10.86
CA ASN A 88 8.07 -6.98 -9.85
C ASN A 88 7.59 -7.71 -8.58
N LEU A 89 6.29 -7.97 -8.44
CA LEU A 89 5.73 -8.73 -7.34
C LEU A 89 5.95 -10.22 -7.56
N ARG A 90 6.33 -10.90 -6.48
CA ARG A 90 6.39 -12.37 -6.45
C ARG A 90 5.04 -12.98 -6.05
N PHE A 91 4.26 -12.23 -5.27
CA PHE A 91 2.97 -12.66 -4.74
C PHE A 91 2.02 -11.45 -4.67
N LEU A 92 0.85 -11.60 -5.29
CA LEU A 92 -0.30 -10.70 -5.21
C LEU A 92 -1.49 -11.49 -4.64
#